data_AF-A0A6J7FCU3-F1
#
_entry.id   AF-A0A6J7FCU3-F1
#
_cell.length_a   1.000
_cell.length_b   1.000
_cell.length_c   1.000
_cell.angle_alpha   90.00
_cell.angle_beta   90.00
_cell.angle_gamma   90.00
#
_symmetry.space_group_name_H-M   'P 1'
#
loop_
_entity.id
_entity.type
_entity.pdbx_description
1 polymer ?
#
loop_
_entity_poly.entity_id
_entity_poly.type
_entity_poly.pdbx_seq_one_letter_code
_entity_poly.pdbx_strand_id
1 'polypeptide(L)'
;MSPATATPDRVCVIGAGSSGIAACQSLGATGIPYDCFEKGTEVGGNWRYRNDNGQSAAYRSLHINTSRRVMEFREYPMPDDLPDFPSHFQIAAYFDDYVEHFGLREHIRFATEVLRVEPVGDGTWDVTTRPVSPVAPDPASTGPAPDPEPAGPETTTRYRAVVVANGHHWDPRWPEPGFPGQDDFEGELMHAHAYDTADVVRGRRVLVLGIGNSATDIAVESSRIAERTFLAMRRSAYVIPKYVFGTPMDELQGSLASKVHVPLAVQRASAGFLLRLTVGRMTDYGLAEPDHKFLSAHPTVSSELLGRIGHGDIAIRPNIEAFAGGRTVRFVDGTEEELDLVVFCTGYRIRFPFLDESVVPTRDNHVPLYRRVVAPDRPGLFFVGLVQPIGAVMPLAEAQSQWIAALLTGETALPSPGAMHRAIQDEEAAMARQYVASKRHTIQVDFHDYLRLLARERRLGPAAAEPAGPLRRVQRVARRVRTLTGAGA
;
A
#
# COMPACT_ATOMS: atom_id res chain seq x y z
N MET A 1 26.43 25.57 2.14
CA MET A 1 25.11 25.43 1.52
C MET A 1 24.81 26.72 0.80
N SER A 2 24.45 26.66 -0.48
CA SER A 2 23.92 27.84 -1.18
C SER A 2 22.61 28.27 -0.50
N PRO A 3 22.31 29.57 -0.42
CA PRO A 3 21.05 30.04 0.18
C PRO A 3 19.85 29.47 -0.59
N ALA A 4 18.85 28.98 0.15
CA ALA A 4 17.63 28.44 -0.45
C ALA A 4 16.89 29.52 -1.24
N THR A 5 16.38 29.17 -2.41
CA THR A 5 15.47 30.07 -3.16
C THR A 5 14.11 30.03 -2.48
N ALA A 6 13.61 31.18 -2.02
CA ALA A 6 12.35 31.24 -1.28
C ALA A 6 11.13 31.22 -2.21
N THR A 7 10.21 30.27 -1.99
CA THR A 7 8.90 30.23 -2.65
C THR A 7 7.79 30.08 -1.60
N PRO A 8 7.54 31.13 -0.77
CA PRO A 8 6.73 31.03 0.44
C PRO A 8 5.25 30.70 0.20
N ASP A 9 4.76 30.75 -1.04
CA ASP A 9 3.36 30.42 -1.38
C ASP A 9 3.21 28.98 -1.93
N ARG A 10 4.32 28.31 -2.26
CA ARG A 10 4.32 27.02 -2.98
C ARG A 10 4.36 25.82 -2.05
N VAL A 11 3.72 24.74 -2.49
CA VAL A 11 3.77 23.41 -1.88
C VAL A 11 4.71 22.51 -2.68
N CYS A 12 5.53 21.72 -2.01
CA CYS A 12 6.32 20.67 -2.66
C CYS A 12 5.55 19.34 -2.63
N VAL A 13 5.43 18.66 -3.77
CA VAL A 13 4.89 17.29 -3.86
C VAL A 13 6.02 16.34 -4.27
N ILE A 14 6.23 15.28 -3.48
CA ILE A 14 7.33 14.32 -3.70
C ILE A 14 6.79 13.02 -4.28
N GLY A 15 7.12 12.75 -5.55
CA GLY A 15 6.71 11.58 -6.32
C GLY A 15 5.46 11.82 -7.15
N ALA A 16 5.43 11.30 -8.40
CA ALA A 16 4.32 11.37 -9.33
C ALA A 16 3.66 9.99 -9.57
N GLY A 17 3.63 9.15 -8.53
CA GLY A 17 2.77 7.95 -8.50
C GLY A 17 1.29 8.32 -8.35
N SER A 18 0.41 7.33 -8.17
CA SER A 18 -1.03 7.55 -8.04
C SER A 18 -1.41 8.55 -6.94
N SER A 19 -0.67 8.56 -5.82
CA SER A 19 -0.89 9.53 -4.74
C SER A 19 -0.43 10.94 -5.10
N GLY A 20 0.70 11.04 -5.81
CA GLY A 20 1.29 12.31 -6.23
C GLY A 20 0.42 13.04 -7.23
N ILE A 21 -0.06 12.34 -8.26
CA ILE A 21 -0.96 12.93 -9.28
C ILE A 21 -2.30 13.36 -8.66
N ALA A 22 -2.84 12.61 -7.70
CA ALA A 22 -4.03 13.01 -6.95
C ALA A 22 -3.79 14.27 -6.11
N ALA A 23 -2.60 14.41 -5.48
CA ALA A 23 -2.22 15.62 -4.77
C ALA A 23 -2.08 16.82 -5.71
N CYS A 24 -1.38 16.66 -6.84
CA CYS A 24 -1.22 17.69 -7.86
C CYS A 24 -2.58 18.18 -8.38
N GLN A 25 -3.50 17.25 -8.66
CA GLN A 25 -4.84 17.57 -9.11
C GLN A 25 -5.61 18.38 -8.06
N SER A 26 -5.64 17.94 -6.80
CA SER A 26 -6.39 18.64 -5.75
C SER A 26 -5.81 20.03 -5.43
N LEU A 27 -4.49 20.18 -5.47
CA LEU A 27 -3.81 21.46 -5.30
C LEU A 27 -4.10 22.41 -6.48
N GLY A 28 -4.02 21.90 -7.71
CA GLY A 28 -4.32 22.66 -8.92
C GLY A 28 -5.78 23.13 -8.98
N ALA A 29 -6.73 22.23 -8.70
CA ALA A 29 -8.16 22.52 -8.68
C ALA A 29 -8.56 23.58 -7.63
N THR A 30 -7.76 23.74 -6.58
CA THR A 30 -7.96 24.76 -5.52
C THR A 30 -7.09 26.01 -5.70
N GLY A 31 -6.34 26.10 -6.81
CA GLY A 31 -5.49 27.25 -7.11
C GLY A 31 -4.26 27.38 -6.21
N ILE A 32 -3.87 26.31 -5.51
CA ILE A 32 -2.66 26.30 -4.68
C ILE A 32 -1.44 26.10 -5.59
N PRO A 33 -0.46 27.03 -5.61
CA PRO A 33 0.77 26.84 -6.36
C PRO A 33 1.58 25.67 -5.80
N TYR A 34 2.08 24.81 -6.68
CA TYR A 34 2.92 23.67 -6.28
C TYR A 34 4.06 23.40 -7.27
N ASP A 35 5.06 22.67 -6.79
CA ASP A 35 6.06 21.98 -7.61
C ASP A 35 6.01 20.50 -7.27
N CYS A 36 5.89 19.64 -8.28
CA CYS A 36 5.98 18.18 -8.11
C CYS A 36 7.33 17.68 -8.64
N PHE A 37 7.99 16.80 -7.90
CA PHE A 37 9.26 16.20 -8.30
C PHE A 37 9.10 14.69 -8.47
N GLU A 38 9.50 14.17 -9.64
CA GLU A 38 9.52 12.74 -9.97
C GLU A 38 10.94 12.33 -10.35
N LYS A 39 11.42 11.23 -9.76
CA LYS A 39 12.78 10.72 -9.98
C LYS A 39 12.91 10.12 -11.39
N GLY A 40 11.86 9.46 -11.90
CA GLY A 40 11.80 8.90 -13.25
C GLY A 40 11.41 9.91 -14.33
N THR A 41 11.26 9.42 -15.55
CA THR A 41 10.82 10.25 -16.70
C THR A 41 9.31 10.26 -16.91
N GLU A 42 8.58 9.41 -16.18
CA GLU A 42 7.15 9.17 -16.37
C GLU A 42 6.39 9.06 -15.05
N VAL A 43 5.07 9.31 -15.08
CA VAL A 43 4.18 9.19 -13.91
C VAL A 43 3.82 7.73 -13.60
N GLY A 44 3.07 7.49 -12.53
CA GLY A 44 2.46 6.18 -12.24
C GLY A 44 3.22 5.31 -11.24
N GLY A 45 4.49 5.63 -10.95
CA GLY A 45 5.26 5.00 -9.87
C GLY A 45 5.33 3.48 -10.00
N ASN A 46 4.86 2.75 -8.98
CA ASN A 46 4.86 1.28 -8.94
C ASN A 46 4.04 0.60 -10.05
N TRP A 47 3.10 1.31 -10.68
CA TRP A 47 2.28 0.74 -11.75
C TRP A 47 2.96 0.79 -13.12
N ARG A 48 4.06 1.55 -13.24
CA ARG A 48 4.87 1.53 -14.45
C ARG A 48 5.84 0.36 -14.35
N TYR A 49 5.66 -0.60 -15.25
CA TYR A 49 6.60 -1.71 -15.38
C TYR A 49 7.95 -1.21 -15.83
N ARG A 50 9.01 -1.73 -15.20
CA ARG A 50 10.39 -1.34 -15.52
C ARG A 50 10.58 0.18 -15.46
N ASN A 51 9.95 0.82 -14.47
CA ASN A 51 10.04 2.25 -14.25
C ASN A 51 11.51 2.65 -14.08
N ASP A 52 11.93 3.65 -14.85
CA ASP A 52 13.31 4.14 -14.88
C ASP A 52 13.70 4.93 -13.62
N ASN A 53 12.75 5.16 -12.70
CA ASN A 53 13.06 5.62 -11.36
C ASN A 53 13.74 4.57 -10.46
N GLY A 54 13.76 3.30 -10.88
CA GLY A 54 14.41 2.19 -10.16
C GLY A 54 13.63 1.63 -8.97
N GLN A 55 12.38 2.06 -8.76
CA GLN A 55 11.63 1.77 -7.52
C GLN A 55 10.39 0.89 -7.72
N SER A 56 10.01 0.59 -8.96
CA SER A 56 8.80 -0.18 -9.26
C SER A 56 9.01 -1.68 -9.04
N ALA A 57 8.10 -2.31 -8.29
CA ALA A 57 8.08 -3.75 -8.06
C ALA A 57 7.14 -4.51 -9.01
N ALA A 58 6.63 -3.86 -10.06
CA ALA A 58 5.74 -4.50 -11.01
C ALA A 58 6.49 -5.52 -11.86
N TYR A 59 6.09 -6.78 -11.76
CA TYR A 59 6.46 -7.84 -12.71
C TYR A 59 5.50 -7.87 -13.89
N ARG A 60 5.94 -8.45 -15.00
CA ARG A 60 5.28 -8.33 -16.31
C ARG A 60 3.83 -8.77 -16.31
N SER A 61 3.49 -9.82 -15.56
CA SER A 61 2.14 -10.41 -15.49
C SER A 61 1.24 -9.80 -14.42
N LEU A 62 1.69 -8.76 -13.70
CA LEU A 62 0.93 -8.15 -12.60
C LEU A 62 -0.43 -7.59 -13.08
N HIS A 63 -1.49 -8.00 -12.38
CA HIS A 63 -2.83 -7.42 -12.50
C HIS A 63 -3.27 -6.89 -11.14
N ILE A 64 -4.11 -5.87 -11.13
CA ILE A 64 -4.73 -5.41 -9.88
C ILE A 64 -5.63 -6.51 -9.28
N ASN A 65 -5.74 -6.51 -7.95
CA ASN A 65 -6.63 -7.38 -7.18
C ASN A 65 -7.95 -6.72 -6.76
N THR A 66 -8.18 -5.49 -7.19
CA THR A 66 -9.32 -4.63 -6.89
C THR A 66 -9.95 -4.23 -8.22
N SER A 67 -11.27 -4.30 -8.29
CA SER A 67 -12.04 -3.95 -9.48
C SER A 67 -11.78 -2.50 -9.92
N ARG A 68 -11.82 -2.26 -11.24
CA ARG A 68 -11.63 -0.92 -11.81
C ARG A 68 -12.60 0.12 -11.21
N ARG A 69 -13.85 -0.28 -10.96
CA ARG A 69 -14.91 0.59 -10.40
C ARG A 69 -14.70 0.97 -8.95
N VAL A 70 -14.01 0.13 -8.17
CA VAL A 70 -13.64 0.45 -6.78
C VAL A 70 -12.33 1.23 -6.74
N MET A 71 -11.46 1.03 -7.73
CA MET A 71 -10.11 1.59 -7.79
C MET A 71 -10.01 2.96 -8.45
N GLU A 72 -10.87 3.30 -9.41
CA GLU A 72 -10.82 4.57 -10.14
C GLU A 72 -10.80 5.81 -9.23
N PHE A 73 -10.22 6.91 -9.74
CA PHE A 73 -10.35 8.21 -9.08
C PHE A 73 -11.81 8.67 -9.23
N ARG A 74 -12.42 9.25 -8.19
CA ARG A 74 -13.84 9.62 -8.26
C ARG A 74 -14.08 10.73 -9.26
N GLU A 75 -13.10 11.61 -9.43
CA GLU A 75 -13.17 12.72 -10.38
C GLU A 75 -12.82 12.30 -11.82
N TYR A 76 -12.29 11.09 -12.01
CA TYR A 76 -11.94 10.58 -13.33
C TYR A 76 -12.15 9.05 -13.40
N PRO A 77 -13.37 8.58 -13.70
CA PRO A 77 -13.66 7.15 -13.79
C PRO A 77 -12.80 6.42 -14.81
N MET A 78 -12.51 5.15 -14.55
CA MET A 78 -11.78 4.30 -15.51
C MET A 78 -12.68 3.97 -16.72
N PRO A 79 -12.14 3.98 -17.95
CA PRO A 79 -12.89 3.65 -19.16
C PRO A 79 -13.63 2.30 -19.08
N ASP A 80 -14.80 2.24 -19.72
CA ASP A 80 -15.69 1.07 -19.64
C ASP A 80 -15.20 -0.17 -20.40
N ASP A 81 -14.29 0.02 -21.35
CA ASP A 81 -13.63 -1.02 -22.13
C ASP A 81 -12.44 -1.67 -21.40
N LEU A 82 -11.99 -1.10 -20.27
CA LEU A 82 -11.05 -1.77 -19.39
C LEU A 82 -11.70 -2.99 -18.72
N PRO A 83 -10.95 -4.10 -18.55
CA PRO A 83 -11.45 -5.27 -17.85
C PRO A 83 -11.66 -4.96 -16.36
N ASP A 84 -12.43 -5.80 -15.67
CA ASP A 84 -12.69 -5.62 -14.22
C ASP A 84 -11.40 -5.52 -13.40
N PHE A 85 -10.36 -6.27 -13.78
CA PHE A 85 -9.04 -6.23 -13.14
C PHE A 85 -7.95 -5.90 -14.17
N PRO A 86 -7.70 -4.60 -14.45
CA PRO A 86 -6.69 -4.20 -15.42
C PRO A 86 -5.27 -4.66 -15.09
N SER A 87 -4.49 -4.90 -16.14
CA SER A 87 -3.04 -5.07 -16.05
C SER A 87 -2.37 -3.77 -15.58
N HIS A 88 -1.15 -3.86 -15.05
CA HIS A 88 -0.36 -2.68 -14.71
C HIS A 88 -0.13 -1.74 -15.93
N PHE A 89 -0.01 -2.28 -17.15
CA PHE A 89 0.10 -1.49 -18.38
C PHE A 89 -1.13 -0.60 -18.61
N GLN A 90 -2.33 -1.16 -18.40
CA GLN A 90 -3.58 -0.42 -18.54
C GLN A 90 -3.74 0.64 -17.44
N ILE A 91 -3.29 0.34 -16.22
CA ILE A 91 -3.30 1.28 -15.10
C ILE A 91 -2.33 2.44 -15.34
N ALA A 92 -1.13 2.15 -15.84
CA ALA A 92 -0.16 3.18 -16.22
C ALA A 92 -0.73 4.11 -17.31
N ALA A 93 -1.35 3.54 -18.35
CA ALA A 93 -2.01 4.32 -19.40
C ALA A 93 -3.15 5.19 -18.86
N TYR A 94 -3.95 4.68 -17.91
CA TYR A 94 -4.98 5.47 -17.23
C TYR A 94 -4.38 6.63 -16.41
N PHE A 95 -3.21 6.46 -15.79
CA PHE A 95 -2.52 7.57 -15.11
C PHE A 95 -1.93 8.59 -16.07
N ASP A 96 -1.41 8.15 -17.21
CA ASP A 96 -0.98 9.05 -18.27
C ASP A 96 -2.16 9.91 -18.75
N ASP A 97 -3.30 9.28 -19.04
CA ASP A 97 -4.54 9.95 -19.45
C ASP A 97 -5.09 10.90 -18.37
N TYR A 98 -5.08 10.49 -17.09
CA TYR A 98 -5.45 11.36 -15.97
C TYR A 98 -4.60 12.64 -15.91
N VAL A 99 -3.29 12.50 -16.08
CA VAL A 99 -2.33 13.61 -16.01
C VAL A 99 -2.51 14.56 -17.19
N GLU A 100 -2.77 14.05 -18.40
CA GLU A 100 -3.08 14.86 -19.57
C GLU A 100 -4.44 15.55 -19.44
N HIS A 101 -5.48 14.84 -18.99
CA HIS A 101 -6.84 15.37 -18.82
C HIS A 101 -6.88 16.62 -17.92
N PHE A 102 -6.13 16.58 -16.81
CA PHE A 102 -6.05 17.68 -15.85
C PHE A 102 -4.89 18.65 -16.12
N GLY A 103 -4.12 18.49 -17.20
CA GLY A 103 -2.99 19.35 -17.53
C GLY A 103 -1.86 19.34 -16.49
N LEU A 104 -1.66 18.23 -15.78
CA LEU A 104 -0.70 18.15 -14.67
C LEU A 104 0.73 17.94 -15.14
N ARG A 105 0.93 17.44 -16.37
CA ARG A 105 2.25 17.00 -16.87
C ARG A 105 3.29 18.12 -16.82
N GLU A 106 2.90 19.34 -17.19
CA GLU A 106 3.78 20.52 -17.22
C GLU A 106 4.17 21.03 -15.83
N HIS A 107 3.47 20.59 -14.78
CA HIS A 107 3.73 20.94 -13.39
C HIS A 107 4.59 19.90 -12.65
N ILE A 108 4.97 18.82 -13.33
CA ILE A 108 5.83 17.76 -12.79
C ILE A 108 7.24 17.92 -13.36
N ARG A 109 8.20 18.08 -12.46
CA ARG A 109 9.63 18.09 -12.77
C ARG A 109 10.15 16.66 -12.71
N PHE A 110 10.19 16.02 -13.86
CA PHE A 110 10.75 14.68 -14.07
C PHE A 110 12.28 14.69 -13.92
N ALA A 111 12.86 13.49 -13.85
CA ALA A 111 14.29 13.26 -13.73
C ALA A 111 14.92 14.12 -12.59
N THR A 112 14.19 14.30 -11.50
CA THR A 112 14.59 15.15 -10.38
C THR A 112 14.34 14.42 -9.06
N GLU A 113 15.42 14.06 -8.38
CA GLU A 113 15.38 13.39 -7.09
C GLU A 113 15.26 14.40 -5.95
N VAL A 114 14.41 14.11 -4.96
CA VAL A 114 14.38 14.84 -3.68
C VAL A 114 15.33 14.15 -2.71
N LEU A 115 16.35 14.89 -2.25
CA LEU A 115 17.43 14.36 -1.40
C LEU A 115 17.21 14.64 0.08
N ARG A 116 16.68 15.81 0.42
CA ARG A 116 16.50 16.26 1.82
C ARG A 116 15.27 17.15 1.96
N VAL A 117 14.56 16.98 3.07
CA VAL A 117 13.41 17.79 3.50
C VAL A 117 13.66 18.19 4.95
N GLU A 118 13.92 19.48 5.18
CA GLU A 118 14.43 19.99 6.45
C GLU A 118 13.51 21.11 6.98
N PRO A 119 13.03 21.03 8.23
CA PRO A 119 12.22 22.10 8.81
C PRO A 119 13.09 23.32 9.15
N VAL A 120 12.61 24.53 8.82
CA VAL A 120 13.36 25.79 9.01
C VAL A 120 13.05 26.46 10.36
N GLY A 121 11.97 26.07 11.02
CA GLY A 121 11.55 26.56 12.35
C GLY A 121 10.50 27.67 12.33
N ASP A 122 10.26 28.30 11.18
CA ASP A 122 9.18 29.28 10.93
C ASP A 122 7.91 28.63 10.36
N GLY A 123 7.84 27.29 10.35
CA GLY A 123 6.76 26.52 9.73
C GLY A 123 6.97 26.23 8.24
N THR A 124 8.09 26.65 7.66
CA THR A 124 8.49 26.31 6.29
C THR A 124 9.51 25.19 6.23
N TRP A 125 9.76 24.71 5.00
CA TRP A 125 10.55 23.54 4.69
C TRP A 125 11.56 23.83 3.59
N ASP A 126 12.84 23.58 3.87
CA ASP A 126 13.87 23.56 2.83
C ASP A 126 13.90 22.17 2.20
N VAL A 127 13.66 22.12 0.88
CA VAL A 127 13.69 20.89 0.09
C VAL A 127 14.87 20.95 -0.86
N THR A 128 15.81 20.03 -0.71
CA THR A 128 16.96 19.88 -1.59
C THR A 128 16.67 18.83 -2.64
N THR A 129 16.83 19.22 -3.90
CA THR A 129 16.59 18.39 -5.08
C THR A 129 17.83 18.31 -5.95
N ARG A 130 17.92 17.30 -6.81
CA ARG A 130 19.02 17.13 -7.75
C ARG A 130 18.52 16.53 -9.07
N PRO A 131 18.91 17.07 -10.23
CA PRO A 131 18.69 16.41 -11.51
C PRO A 131 19.39 15.05 -11.54
N VAL A 132 18.71 14.04 -12.07
CA VAL A 132 19.24 12.69 -12.26
C VAL A 132 19.10 12.28 -13.72
N SER A 133 19.86 11.26 -14.12
CA SER A 133 19.77 10.62 -15.44
C SER A 133 19.21 9.22 -15.23
N PRO A 134 17.88 9.03 -15.36
CA PRO A 134 17.27 7.71 -15.34
C PRO A 134 17.83 6.83 -16.46
N VAL A 135 18.07 5.56 -16.15
CA VAL A 135 18.53 4.58 -17.13
C VAL A 135 17.41 3.57 -17.32
N ALA A 136 16.94 3.43 -18.56
CA ALA A 136 15.99 2.39 -18.89
C ALA A 136 16.58 1.01 -18.53
N PRO A 137 15.83 0.14 -17.84
CA PRO A 137 16.33 -1.17 -17.49
C PRO A 137 16.69 -1.98 -18.74
N ASP A 138 17.86 -2.62 -18.70
CA ASP A 138 18.32 -3.49 -19.79
C ASP A 138 17.28 -4.61 -20.02
N PRO A 139 16.81 -4.80 -21.26
CA PRO A 139 15.91 -5.90 -21.60
C PRO A 139 16.37 -7.28 -21.10
N ALA A 140 17.68 -7.51 -21.06
CA ALA A 140 18.31 -8.75 -20.62
C ALA A 140 18.54 -8.81 -19.09
N SER A 141 18.40 -7.69 -18.38
CA SER A 141 18.51 -7.66 -16.92
C SER A 141 17.25 -8.18 -16.25
N THR A 142 17.43 -8.87 -15.13
CA THR A 142 16.36 -9.29 -14.22
C THR A 142 16.40 -8.40 -12.99
N GLY A 143 15.26 -7.80 -12.63
CA GLY A 143 15.14 -6.93 -11.45
C GLY A 143 14.70 -5.51 -11.78
N PRO A 144 14.60 -4.63 -10.76
CA PRO A 144 14.26 -3.22 -10.97
C PRO A 144 15.35 -2.53 -11.79
N ALA A 145 15.00 -1.39 -12.40
CA ALA A 145 15.99 -0.53 -13.04
C ALA A 145 17.03 -0.07 -12.00
N PRO A 146 18.30 0.15 -12.40
CA PRO A 146 19.29 0.73 -11.51
C PRO A 146 18.83 2.10 -11.02
N ASP A 147 19.30 2.50 -9.85
CA ASP A 147 19.02 3.85 -9.35
C ASP A 147 19.57 4.91 -10.32
N PRO A 148 18.77 5.93 -10.68
CA PRO A 148 19.22 7.06 -11.49
C PRO A 148 20.48 7.73 -10.96
N GLU A 149 21.42 8.01 -11.85
CA GLU A 149 22.71 8.64 -11.51
C GLU A 149 22.58 10.18 -11.44
N PRO A 150 23.38 10.88 -10.62
CA PRO A 150 23.39 12.34 -10.58
C PRO A 150 23.72 12.97 -11.94
N ALA A 151 22.92 13.94 -12.38
CA ALA A 151 23.06 14.62 -13.68
C ALA A 151 23.33 16.13 -13.57
N GLY A 152 23.31 16.69 -12.36
CA GLY A 152 23.46 18.12 -12.15
C GLY A 152 23.67 18.51 -10.69
N PRO A 153 23.81 19.82 -10.42
CA PRO A 153 24.00 20.32 -9.07
C PRO A 153 22.73 20.18 -8.22
N GLU A 154 22.91 20.10 -6.91
CA GLU A 154 21.81 20.19 -5.97
C GLU A 154 21.23 21.61 -5.91
N THR A 155 19.92 21.71 -5.77
CA THR A 155 19.19 22.97 -5.59
C THR A 155 18.29 22.86 -4.37
N THR A 156 18.38 23.84 -3.47
CA THR A 156 17.50 23.95 -2.30
C THR A 156 16.46 25.05 -2.51
N THR A 157 15.19 24.71 -2.32
CA THR A 157 14.06 25.62 -2.45
C THR A 157 13.20 25.54 -1.19
N ARG A 158 12.70 26.69 -0.72
CA ARG A 158 11.88 26.78 0.49
C ARG A 158 10.40 26.79 0.17
N TYR A 159 9.64 25.90 0.79
CA TYR A 159 8.20 25.71 0.60
C TYR A 159 7.42 25.92 1.90
N ARG A 160 6.16 26.37 1.80
CA ARG A 160 5.28 26.48 2.98
C ARG A 160 4.77 25.13 3.48
N ALA A 161 4.77 24.11 2.62
CA ALA A 161 4.33 22.77 2.95
C ALA A 161 4.97 21.74 2.01
N VAL A 162 5.03 20.50 2.49
CA VAL A 162 5.54 19.34 1.76
C VAL A 162 4.51 18.21 1.84
N VAL A 163 4.18 17.65 0.68
CA VAL A 163 3.30 16.48 0.52
C VAL A 163 4.15 15.31 0.07
N VAL A 164 4.33 14.33 0.96
CA VAL A 164 5.10 13.12 0.72
C VAL A 164 4.20 12.07 0.06
N ALA A 165 4.51 11.72 -1.19
CA ALA A 165 3.77 10.76 -2.00
C ALA A 165 4.70 9.71 -2.68
N ASN A 166 5.84 9.40 -2.06
CA ASN A 166 6.89 8.51 -2.60
C ASN A 166 6.53 7.01 -2.57
N GLY A 167 5.39 6.65 -1.98
CA GLY A 167 4.96 5.25 -1.86
C GLY A 167 5.68 4.46 -0.77
N HIS A 168 5.27 3.21 -0.57
CA HIS A 168 5.72 2.36 0.52
C HIS A 168 5.94 0.88 0.14
N HIS A 169 6.00 0.58 -1.16
CA HIS A 169 6.27 -0.76 -1.72
C HIS A 169 7.54 -0.77 -2.60
N TRP A 170 8.58 -0.07 -2.17
CA TRP A 170 9.84 0.05 -2.93
C TRP A 170 11.04 -0.55 -2.19
N ASP A 171 11.15 -0.38 -0.87
CA ASP A 171 12.29 -0.88 -0.09
C ASP A 171 12.09 -2.35 0.35
N PRO A 172 12.76 -3.35 -0.26
CA PRO A 172 12.53 -4.76 0.01
C PRO A 172 12.91 -5.14 1.43
N ARG A 173 12.04 -5.89 2.12
CA ARG A 173 12.29 -6.36 3.49
C ARG A 173 12.72 -7.81 3.49
N TRP A 174 14.02 -8.04 3.53
CA TRP A 174 14.61 -9.36 3.75
C TRP A 174 14.39 -9.87 5.19
N PRO A 175 14.44 -11.19 5.42
CA PRO A 175 14.44 -11.76 6.78
C PRO A 175 15.59 -11.19 7.62
N GLU A 176 15.28 -10.73 8.84
CA GLU A 176 16.25 -10.21 9.79
C GLU A 176 16.01 -10.81 11.20
N PRO A 177 16.99 -11.55 11.77
CA PRO A 177 18.19 -12.04 11.10
C PRO A 177 17.86 -12.97 9.90
N GLY A 178 18.82 -13.16 9.00
CA GLY A 178 18.74 -14.19 7.96
C GLY A 178 18.54 -15.59 8.57
N PHE A 179 18.07 -16.53 7.78
CA PHE A 179 17.94 -17.92 8.24
C PHE A 179 19.34 -18.53 8.46
N PRO A 180 19.49 -19.45 9.43
CA PRO A 180 20.77 -20.15 9.63
C PRO A 180 21.27 -20.80 8.33
N GLY A 181 22.55 -20.59 8.00
CA GLY A 181 23.19 -21.13 6.79
C GLY A 181 22.84 -20.40 5.48
N GLN A 182 22.02 -19.34 5.51
CA GLN A 182 21.55 -18.65 4.31
C GLN A 182 22.69 -18.06 3.47
N ASP A 183 23.75 -17.59 4.11
CA ASP A 183 24.90 -16.96 3.45
C ASP A 183 25.75 -17.97 2.64
N ASP A 184 25.64 -19.27 2.96
CA ASP A 184 26.38 -20.36 2.31
C ASP A 184 25.52 -21.12 1.27
N PHE A 185 24.31 -20.63 0.97
CA PHE A 185 23.42 -21.27 0.00
C PHE A 185 23.96 -21.09 -1.43
N GLU A 186 24.15 -22.20 -2.15
CA GLU A 186 24.69 -22.21 -3.52
C GLU A 186 23.63 -21.91 -4.59
N GLY A 187 22.35 -21.87 -4.22
CA GLY A 187 21.26 -21.46 -5.11
C GLY A 187 21.04 -19.94 -5.11
N GLU A 188 20.11 -19.48 -5.94
CA GLU A 188 19.81 -18.06 -6.05
C GLU A 188 18.82 -17.61 -4.96
N LEU A 189 19.09 -16.46 -4.33
CA LEU A 189 18.20 -15.80 -3.38
C LEU A 189 17.67 -14.51 -3.99
N MET A 190 16.35 -14.36 -4.05
CA MET A 190 15.69 -13.22 -4.71
C MET A 190 14.59 -12.67 -3.81
N HIS A 191 14.45 -11.34 -3.69
CA HIS A 191 13.23 -10.75 -3.13
C HIS A 191 12.20 -10.56 -4.24
N ALA A 192 10.90 -10.65 -3.93
CA ALA A 192 9.81 -10.46 -4.90
C ALA A 192 9.87 -9.12 -5.67
N HIS A 193 10.58 -8.12 -5.12
CA HIS A 193 10.83 -6.83 -5.77
C HIS A 193 11.69 -6.95 -7.04
N ALA A 194 12.59 -7.94 -7.09
CA ALA A 194 13.43 -8.22 -8.25
C ALA A 194 12.82 -9.25 -9.22
N TYR A 195 11.64 -9.79 -8.90
CA TYR A 195 10.93 -10.67 -9.82
C TYR A 195 10.38 -9.84 -10.98
N ASP A 196 10.66 -10.26 -12.22
CA ASP A 196 10.28 -9.52 -13.42
C ASP A 196 9.42 -10.36 -14.36
N THR A 197 9.97 -11.48 -14.84
CA THR A 197 9.27 -12.41 -15.74
C THR A 197 9.43 -13.84 -15.27
N ALA A 198 8.51 -14.69 -15.71
CA ALA A 198 8.50 -16.11 -15.42
C ALA A 198 9.77 -16.86 -15.93
N ASP A 199 10.57 -16.29 -16.82
CA ASP A 199 11.76 -16.98 -17.33
C ASP A 199 12.79 -17.29 -16.23
N VAL A 200 12.83 -16.51 -15.13
CA VAL A 200 13.71 -16.76 -13.98
C VAL A 200 13.36 -18.04 -13.22
N VAL A 201 12.15 -18.58 -13.37
CA VAL A 201 11.68 -19.80 -12.70
C VAL A 201 11.61 -21.02 -13.63
N ARG A 202 11.82 -20.84 -14.94
CA ARG A 202 11.65 -21.90 -15.94
C ARG A 202 12.60 -23.07 -15.71
N GLY A 203 12.04 -24.27 -15.59
CA GLY A 203 12.80 -25.52 -15.40
C GLY A 203 13.61 -25.58 -14.11
N ARG A 204 13.34 -24.70 -13.14
CA ARG A 204 14.02 -24.66 -11.84
C ARG A 204 13.17 -25.28 -10.74
N ARG A 205 13.79 -25.67 -9.65
CA ARG A 205 13.15 -26.03 -8.38
C ARG A 205 13.06 -24.78 -7.50
N VAL A 206 11.85 -24.23 -7.36
CA VAL A 206 11.63 -22.89 -6.83
C VAL A 206 10.88 -22.93 -5.52
N LEU A 207 11.39 -22.27 -4.50
CA LEU A 207 10.68 -22.01 -3.25
C LEU A 207 10.22 -20.57 -3.18
N VAL A 208 8.93 -20.34 -2.99
CA VAL A 208 8.36 -19.02 -2.70
C VAL A 208 8.06 -18.93 -1.21
N LEU A 209 8.67 -17.96 -0.52
CA LEU A 209 8.50 -17.76 0.92
C LEU A 209 7.54 -16.61 1.22
N GLY A 210 6.37 -16.95 1.76
CA GLY A 210 5.32 -16.03 2.18
C GLY A 210 3.94 -16.46 1.69
N ILE A 211 2.91 -15.75 2.12
CA ILE A 211 1.53 -15.94 1.64
C ILE A 211 0.83 -14.59 1.49
N GLY A 212 1.54 -13.63 0.86
CA GLY A 212 0.92 -12.39 0.38
C GLY A 212 0.49 -12.53 -1.07
N ASN A 213 -0.09 -11.47 -1.64
CA ASN A 213 -0.48 -11.46 -3.05
C ASN A 213 0.73 -11.76 -3.98
N SER A 214 1.88 -11.10 -3.78
CA SER A 214 3.09 -11.40 -4.56
C SER A 214 3.54 -12.86 -4.44
N ALA A 215 3.49 -13.45 -3.24
CA ALA A 215 3.84 -14.86 -3.05
C ALA A 215 2.92 -15.78 -3.85
N THR A 216 1.65 -15.44 -3.89
CA THR A 216 0.63 -16.23 -4.56
C THR A 216 0.74 -16.14 -6.07
N ASP A 217 0.88 -14.94 -6.59
CA ASP A 217 1.02 -14.71 -8.03
C ASP A 217 2.30 -15.36 -8.56
N ILE A 218 3.44 -15.17 -7.87
CA ILE A 218 4.72 -15.77 -8.25
C ILE A 218 4.67 -17.31 -8.13
N ALA A 219 4.03 -17.87 -7.09
CA ALA A 219 3.91 -19.32 -6.95
C ALA A 219 3.01 -19.92 -8.05
N VAL A 220 1.89 -19.26 -8.38
CA VAL A 220 1.00 -19.69 -9.46
C VAL A 220 1.71 -19.60 -10.82
N GLU A 221 2.43 -18.51 -11.09
CA GLU A 221 3.20 -18.35 -12.33
C GLU A 221 4.33 -19.39 -12.43
N SER A 222 5.08 -19.59 -11.34
CA SER A 222 6.12 -20.62 -11.22
C SER A 222 5.59 -22.02 -11.49
N SER A 223 4.44 -22.39 -10.91
CA SER A 223 3.85 -23.73 -11.03
C SER A 223 3.53 -24.17 -12.47
N ARG A 224 3.50 -23.23 -13.42
CA ARG A 224 3.20 -23.50 -14.83
C ARG A 224 4.42 -23.91 -15.64
N ILE A 225 5.64 -23.55 -15.21
CA ILE A 225 6.85 -23.65 -16.03
C ILE A 225 8.11 -24.07 -15.27
N ALA A 226 8.09 -24.03 -13.94
CA ALA A 226 9.15 -24.57 -13.09
C ALA A 226 9.18 -26.10 -13.16
N GLU A 227 10.31 -26.71 -12.82
CA GLU A 227 10.38 -28.16 -12.61
C GLU A 227 9.54 -28.55 -11.39
N ARG A 228 9.70 -27.79 -10.30
CA ARG A 228 8.94 -27.94 -9.05
C ARG A 228 8.73 -26.58 -8.40
N THR A 229 7.53 -26.35 -7.88
CA THR A 229 7.21 -25.15 -7.10
C THR A 229 6.82 -25.53 -5.69
N PHE A 230 7.45 -24.87 -4.72
CA PHE A 230 7.16 -24.97 -3.30
C PHE A 230 6.66 -23.62 -2.79
N LEU A 231 5.67 -23.64 -1.90
CA LEU A 231 5.17 -22.44 -1.22
C LEU A 231 5.29 -22.63 0.29
N ALA A 232 6.22 -21.88 0.90
CA ALA A 232 6.48 -21.92 2.33
C ALA A 232 5.89 -20.72 3.05
N MET A 233 5.35 -20.94 4.24
CA MET A 233 4.81 -19.87 5.07
C MET A 233 4.91 -20.17 6.56
N ARG A 234 5.15 -19.14 7.37
CA ARG A 234 5.13 -19.24 8.84
C ARG A 234 3.71 -19.33 9.40
N ARG A 235 2.78 -18.59 8.80
CA ARG A 235 1.36 -18.55 9.16
C ARG A 235 0.57 -18.65 7.87
N SER A 236 -0.50 -19.44 7.89
CA SER A 236 -1.45 -19.54 6.79
C SER A 236 -2.28 -18.26 6.65
N ALA A 237 -2.96 -18.10 5.53
CA ALA A 237 -3.86 -16.98 5.25
C ALA A 237 -5.15 -17.47 4.60
N TYR A 238 -6.19 -16.64 4.69
CA TYR A 238 -7.40 -16.85 3.90
C TYR A 238 -7.14 -16.45 2.45
N VAL A 239 -7.31 -17.40 1.54
CA VAL A 239 -7.28 -17.18 0.10
C VAL A 239 -8.70 -16.89 -0.37
N ILE A 240 -8.92 -15.72 -0.96
CA ILE A 240 -10.22 -15.25 -1.43
C ILE A 240 -10.22 -15.18 -2.98
N PRO A 241 -11.30 -15.62 -3.64
CA PRO A 241 -11.40 -15.53 -5.10
C PRO A 241 -11.66 -14.10 -5.56
N LYS A 242 -11.30 -13.77 -6.81
CA LYS A 242 -11.60 -12.45 -7.40
C LYS A 242 -13.10 -12.27 -7.67
N TYR A 243 -13.77 -13.35 -8.10
CA TYR A 243 -15.18 -13.36 -8.45
C TYR A 243 -15.99 -14.23 -7.49
N VAL A 244 -17.19 -13.75 -7.13
CA VAL A 244 -18.23 -14.52 -6.46
C VAL A 244 -19.54 -14.24 -7.18
N PHE A 245 -20.28 -15.30 -7.57
CA PHE A 245 -21.50 -15.19 -8.39
C PHE A 245 -21.31 -14.37 -9.69
N GLY A 246 -20.12 -14.43 -10.29
CA GLY A 246 -19.81 -13.70 -11.53
C GLY A 246 -19.58 -12.19 -11.35
N THR A 247 -19.51 -11.69 -10.11
CA THR A 247 -19.24 -10.28 -9.81
C THR A 247 -17.92 -10.15 -9.05
N PRO A 248 -17.09 -9.12 -9.30
CA PRO A 248 -15.95 -8.80 -8.46
C PRO A 248 -16.35 -8.68 -6.98
N MET A 249 -15.63 -9.39 -6.11
CA MET A 249 -16.06 -9.54 -4.72
C MET A 249 -16.02 -8.21 -3.92
N ASP A 250 -15.13 -7.31 -4.29
CA ASP A 250 -14.99 -5.98 -3.71
C ASP A 250 -16.14 -5.03 -4.12
N GLU A 251 -16.72 -5.18 -5.32
CA GLU A 251 -17.95 -4.47 -5.70
C GLU A 251 -19.15 -4.91 -4.84
N LEU A 252 -19.22 -6.20 -4.48
CA LEU A 252 -20.27 -6.71 -3.60
C LEU A 252 -20.21 -6.09 -2.19
N GLN A 253 -19.01 -5.76 -1.71
CA GLN A 253 -18.83 -5.05 -0.44
C GLN A 253 -19.36 -3.60 -0.51
N GLY A 254 -19.33 -2.95 -1.68
CA GLY A 254 -19.89 -1.62 -1.91
C GLY A 254 -21.41 -1.59 -2.14
N SER A 255 -22.06 -2.75 -2.34
CA SER A 255 -23.50 -2.86 -2.63
C SER A 255 -24.42 -2.47 -1.46
N LEU A 256 -25.76 -2.49 -1.67
CA LEU A 256 -26.78 -2.06 -0.68
C LEU A 256 -26.60 -2.65 0.73
N ALA A 257 -25.94 -3.80 0.88
CA ALA A 257 -25.62 -4.41 2.17
C ALA A 257 -24.72 -3.52 3.07
N SER A 258 -23.84 -2.70 2.48
CA SER A 258 -23.00 -1.73 3.21
C SER A 258 -23.77 -0.53 3.77
N LYS A 259 -24.98 -0.27 3.26
CA LYS A 259 -25.87 0.80 3.74
C LYS A 259 -26.62 0.40 5.01
N VAL A 260 -26.64 -0.89 5.34
CA VAL A 260 -27.24 -1.42 6.58
C VAL A 260 -26.15 -1.64 7.61
N HIS A 261 -26.33 -1.08 8.81
CA HIS A 261 -25.36 -1.23 9.88
C HIS A 261 -25.42 -2.63 10.50
N VAL A 262 -24.65 -3.56 9.93
CA VAL A 262 -24.50 -4.92 10.46
C VAL A 262 -23.35 -4.96 11.48
N PRO A 263 -23.52 -5.54 12.68
CA PRO A 263 -22.43 -5.66 13.65
C PRO A 263 -21.22 -6.43 13.07
N LEU A 264 -20.00 -6.00 13.38
CA LEU A 264 -18.75 -6.60 12.86
C LEU A 264 -18.66 -8.12 13.08
N ALA A 265 -19.17 -8.63 14.20
CA ALA A 265 -19.20 -10.06 14.48
C ALA A 265 -20.06 -10.83 13.46
N VAL A 266 -21.20 -10.26 13.07
CA VAL A 266 -22.10 -10.85 12.06
C VAL A 266 -21.47 -10.74 10.69
N GLN A 267 -20.87 -9.60 10.33
CA GLN A 267 -20.15 -9.44 9.06
C GLN A 267 -19.01 -10.47 8.91
N ARG A 268 -18.22 -10.68 9.96
CA ARG A 268 -17.14 -11.67 9.96
C ARG A 268 -17.67 -13.10 9.83
N ALA A 269 -18.74 -13.42 10.54
CA ALA A 269 -19.36 -14.74 10.49
C ALA A 269 -19.96 -15.02 9.10
N SER A 270 -20.71 -14.07 8.54
CA SER A 270 -21.32 -14.22 7.22
C SER A 270 -20.28 -14.27 6.11
N ALA A 271 -19.25 -13.42 6.16
CA ALA A 271 -18.19 -13.43 5.16
C ALA A 271 -17.33 -14.69 5.26
N GLY A 272 -17.02 -15.16 6.47
CA GLY A 272 -16.35 -16.45 6.68
C GLY A 272 -17.19 -17.63 6.22
N PHE A 273 -18.52 -17.59 6.41
CA PHE A 273 -19.44 -18.61 5.89
C PHE A 273 -19.51 -18.60 4.37
N LEU A 274 -19.65 -17.42 3.75
CA LEU A 274 -19.63 -17.27 2.29
C LEU A 274 -18.31 -17.76 1.69
N LEU A 275 -17.18 -17.46 2.33
CA LEU A 275 -15.89 -17.98 1.91
C LEU A 275 -15.87 -19.51 1.97
N ARG A 276 -16.34 -20.12 3.07
CA ARG A 276 -16.43 -21.58 3.18
C ARG A 276 -17.33 -22.20 2.11
N LEU A 277 -18.43 -21.55 1.74
CA LEU A 277 -19.30 -22.03 0.67
C LEU A 277 -18.67 -21.90 -0.73
N THR A 278 -17.81 -20.90 -0.94
CA THR A 278 -17.25 -20.61 -2.27
C THR A 278 -15.95 -21.37 -2.52
N VAL A 279 -15.07 -21.48 -1.54
CA VAL A 279 -13.77 -22.12 -1.69
C VAL A 279 -13.50 -23.27 -0.72
N GLY A 280 -14.35 -23.52 0.29
CA GLY A 280 -14.10 -24.55 1.31
C GLY A 280 -13.18 -24.07 2.44
N ARG A 281 -12.54 -25.01 3.15
CA ARG A 281 -11.54 -24.69 4.18
C ARG A 281 -10.15 -24.67 3.56
N MET A 282 -9.26 -23.82 4.08
CA MET A 282 -7.87 -23.78 3.64
C MET A 282 -7.17 -25.13 3.84
N THR A 283 -7.52 -25.83 4.92
CA THR A 283 -7.06 -27.19 5.26
C THR A 283 -7.46 -28.26 4.26
N ASP A 284 -8.55 -28.07 3.51
CA ASP A 284 -8.96 -29.01 2.46
C ASP A 284 -7.95 -29.02 1.28
N TYR A 285 -7.11 -27.99 1.16
CA TYR A 285 -6.05 -27.86 0.15
C TYR A 285 -4.65 -28.10 0.72
N GLY A 286 -4.51 -28.54 1.96
CA GLY A 286 -3.19 -28.75 2.58
C GLY A 286 -2.50 -27.49 3.11
N LEU A 287 -3.17 -26.33 3.12
CA LEU A 287 -2.74 -25.17 3.89
C LEU A 287 -3.07 -25.39 5.38
N ALA A 288 -2.22 -24.89 6.30
CA ALA A 288 -2.58 -24.88 7.71
C ALA A 288 -3.83 -24.02 7.97
N GLU A 289 -4.58 -24.31 9.04
CA GLU A 289 -5.69 -23.43 9.43
C GLU A 289 -5.14 -22.04 9.82
N PRO A 290 -5.68 -20.94 9.27
CA PRO A 290 -5.26 -19.60 9.67
C PRO A 290 -5.44 -19.36 11.18
N ASP A 291 -4.41 -18.86 11.84
CA ASP A 291 -4.38 -18.59 13.29
C ASP A 291 -5.11 -17.31 13.71
N HIS A 292 -5.89 -16.73 12.79
CA HIS A 292 -6.58 -15.45 12.96
C HIS A 292 -7.99 -15.48 12.37
N LYS A 293 -8.82 -14.53 12.81
CA LYS A 293 -10.18 -14.38 12.29
C LYS A 293 -10.14 -13.83 10.87
N PHE A 294 -11.14 -14.21 10.06
CA PHE A 294 -11.34 -13.60 8.75
C PHE A 294 -11.45 -12.06 8.88
N LEU A 295 -10.75 -11.32 8.01
CA LEU A 295 -10.57 -9.85 8.04
C LEU A 295 -9.79 -9.29 9.26
N SER A 296 -9.03 -10.13 9.98
CA SER A 296 -8.04 -9.69 10.99
C SER A 296 -6.60 -9.69 10.47
N ALA A 297 -6.42 -9.95 9.18
CA ALA A 297 -5.19 -9.73 8.41
C ALA A 297 -5.62 -9.41 6.97
N HIS A 298 -4.74 -8.84 6.15
CA HIS A 298 -5.03 -8.68 4.73
C HIS A 298 -5.24 -10.06 4.10
N PRO A 299 -6.43 -10.34 3.52
CA PRO A 299 -6.66 -11.58 2.81
C PRO A 299 -5.80 -11.64 1.56
N THR A 300 -5.46 -12.86 1.14
CA THR A 300 -4.73 -13.10 -0.11
C THR A 300 -5.72 -13.30 -1.22
N VAL A 301 -5.65 -12.48 -2.27
CA VAL A 301 -6.57 -12.58 -3.41
C VAL A 301 -5.96 -13.48 -4.46
N SER A 302 -6.60 -14.61 -4.76
CA SER A 302 -6.22 -15.47 -5.88
C SER A 302 -7.38 -16.37 -6.29
N SER A 303 -7.57 -16.51 -7.60
CA SER A 303 -8.54 -17.46 -8.16
C SER A 303 -7.89 -18.77 -8.62
N GLU A 304 -6.56 -18.88 -8.54
CA GLU A 304 -5.82 -20.00 -9.12
C GLU A 304 -5.07 -20.83 -8.09
N LEU A 305 -4.59 -20.21 -7.01
CA LEU A 305 -3.69 -20.84 -6.03
C LEU A 305 -4.22 -22.17 -5.51
N LEU A 306 -5.45 -22.18 -5.00
CA LEU A 306 -6.06 -23.37 -4.40
C LEU A 306 -6.19 -24.51 -5.41
N GLY A 307 -6.55 -24.20 -6.67
CA GLY A 307 -6.62 -25.18 -7.75
C GLY A 307 -5.26 -25.77 -8.09
N ARG A 308 -4.21 -24.93 -8.17
CA ARG A 308 -2.82 -25.36 -8.41
C ARG A 308 -2.29 -26.26 -7.30
N ILE A 309 -2.61 -25.95 -6.04
CA ILE A 309 -2.28 -26.83 -4.93
C ILE A 309 -3.04 -28.16 -5.06
N GLY A 310 -4.34 -28.12 -5.39
CA GLY A 310 -5.16 -29.32 -5.60
C GLY A 310 -4.69 -30.23 -6.73
N HIS A 311 -4.07 -29.68 -7.77
CA HIS A 311 -3.42 -30.46 -8.84
C HIS A 311 -2.08 -31.10 -8.42
N GLY A 312 -1.49 -30.62 -7.31
CA GLY A 312 -0.13 -30.98 -6.92
C GLY A 312 0.96 -30.19 -7.66
N ASP A 313 0.60 -29.13 -8.40
CA ASP A 313 1.54 -28.25 -9.10
C ASP A 313 2.35 -27.40 -8.11
N ILE A 314 1.78 -27.12 -6.93
CA ILE A 314 2.43 -26.37 -5.84
C ILE A 314 2.45 -27.23 -4.57
N ALA A 315 3.64 -27.54 -4.08
CA ALA A 315 3.82 -28.24 -2.81
C ALA A 315 3.90 -27.25 -1.64
N ILE A 316 3.02 -27.40 -0.65
CA ILE A 316 3.05 -26.57 0.57
C ILE A 316 4.17 -27.07 1.50
N ARG A 317 4.90 -26.11 2.09
CA ARG A 317 5.91 -26.36 3.13
C ARG A 317 5.67 -25.45 4.35
N PRO A 318 6.07 -25.86 5.55
CA PRO A 318 6.13 -24.95 6.68
C PRO A 318 7.26 -23.92 6.47
N ASN A 319 7.53 -23.10 7.47
CA ASN A 319 8.61 -22.12 7.38
C ASN A 319 9.97 -22.79 7.14
N ILE A 320 10.92 -22.04 6.60
CA ILE A 320 12.33 -22.46 6.57
C ILE A 320 12.82 -22.55 8.02
N GLU A 321 13.49 -23.65 8.34
CA GLU A 321 14.26 -23.82 9.57
C GLU A 321 15.69 -23.32 9.35
N ALA A 322 16.36 -23.84 8.32
CA ALA A 322 17.74 -23.51 7.97
C ALA A 322 18.05 -23.87 6.51
N PHE A 323 19.11 -23.26 5.97
CA PHE A 323 19.78 -23.70 4.77
C PHE A 323 20.85 -24.73 5.17
N ALA A 324 20.70 -25.98 4.72
CA ALA A 324 21.42 -27.15 5.24
C ALA A 324 22.71 -27.48 4.47
N GLY A 325 23.26 -26.50 3.73
CA GLY A 325 24.45 -26.63 2.88
C GLY A 325 24.13 -26.93 1.41
N GLY A 326 25.01 -26.51 0.51
CA GLY A 326 24.80 -26.62 -0.93
C GLY A 326 23.53 -25.90 -1.37
N ARG A 327 22.64 -26.62 -2.08
CA ARG A 327 21.31 -26.14 -2.49
C ARG A 327 20.16 -26.66 -1.62
N THR A 328 20.45 -27.23 -0.44
CA THR A 328 19.43 -27.85 0.40
C THR A 328 18.82 -26.88 1.39
N VAL A 329 17.49 -26.83 1.45
CA VAL A 329 16.72 -26.09 2.46
C VAL A 329 15.94 -27.05 3.33
N ARG A 330 16.10 -26.92 4.65
CA ARG A 330 15.36 -27.67 5.66
C ARG A 330 14.20 -26.84 6.19
N PHE A 331 13.03 -27.47 6.31
CA PHE A 331 11.81 -26.88 6.85
C PHE A 331 11.57 -27.33 8.29
N VAL A 332 10.71 -26.61 9.03
CA VAL A 332 10.47 -26.86 10.47
C VAL A 332 9.89 -28.24 10.79
N ASP A 333 9.31 -28.93 9.81
CA ASP A 333 8.81 -30.30 9.95
C ASP A 333 9.90 -31.37 9.71
N GLY A 334 11.15 -30.95 9.47
CA GLY A 334 12.29 -31.82 9.17
C GLY A 334 12.37 -32.25 7.71
N THR A 335 11.44 -31.83 6.84
CA THR A 335 11.57 -32.09 5.40
C THR A 335 12.69 -31.24 4.80
N GLU A 336 13.32 -31.76 3.74
CA GLU A 336 14.40 -31.09 3.03
C GLU A 336 14.11 -31.09 1.53
N GLU A 337 14.45 -29.99 0.86
CA GLU A 337 14.36 -29.87 -0.60
C GLU A 337 15.63 -29.24 -1.16
N GLU A 338 16.13 -29.79 -2.25
CA GLU A 338 17.12 -29.09 -3.09
C GLU A 338 16.40 -28.02 -3.92
N LEU A 339 16.94 -26.80 -3.94
CA LEU A 339 16.32 -25.64 -4.56
C LEU A 339 17.33 -24.83 -5.37
N ASP A 340 16.91 -24.43 -6.56
CA ASP A 340 17.71 -23.56 -7.44
C ASP A 340 17.49 -22.09 -7.13
N LEU A 341 16.29 -21.74 -6.65
CA LEU A 341 15.86 -20.37 -6.41
C LEU A 341 14.93 -20.30 -5.20
N VAL A 342 15.21 -19.37 -4.30
CA VAL A 342 14.32 -18.98 -3.20
C VAL A 342 13.85 -17.54 -3.39
N VAL A 343 12.54 -17.35 -3.57
CA VAL A 343 11.90 -16.04 -3.73
C VAL A 343 11.27 -15.59 -2.41
N PHE A 344 11.89 -14.62 -1.75
CA PHE A 344 11.39 -13.97 -0.54
C PHE A 344 10.27 -12.99 -0.87
N CYS A 345 9.04 -13.40 -0.57
CA CYS A 345 7.85 -12.55 -0.62
C CYS A 345 7.56 -11.97 0.76
N THR A 346 8.60 -11.37 1.35
CA THR A 346 8.65 -10.97 2.76
C THR A 346 8.14 -9.54 3.01
N GLY A 347 7.83 -8.80 1.94
CA GLY A 347 7.15 -7.50 1.97
C GLY A 347 8.15 -6.35 1.95
N TYR A 348 7.72 -5.16 2.34
CA TYR A 348 8.51 -3.93 2.21
C TYR A 348 8.67 -3.19 3.53
N ARG A 349 9.68 -2.32 3.59
CA ARG A 349 9.88 -1.34 4.65
C ARG A 349 9.23 -0.01 4.24
N ILE A 350 8.75 0.73 5.23
CA ILE A 350 8.32 2.12 5.05
C ILE A 350 9.54 2.99 5.35
N ARG A 351 10.02 3.71 4.34
CA ARG A 351 11.17 4.61 4.45
C ARG A 351 10.95 5.92 3.70
N PHE A 352 11.56 6.97 4.22
CA PHE A 352 11.62 8.31 3.64
C PHE A 352 13.08 8.76 3.63
N PRO A 353 13.90 8.35 2.64
CA PRO A 353 15.35 8.59 2.64
C PRO A 353 15.73 10.08 2.68
N PHE A 354 14.82 10.93 2.23
CA PHE A 354 14.95 12.39 2.23
C PHE A 354 14.48 13.06 3.53
N LEU A 355 13.98 12.31 4.52
CA LEU A 355 13.44 12.84 5.75
C LEU A 355 14.12 12.17 6.95
N ASP A 356 14.76 12.97 7.80
CA ASP A 356 15.46 12.45 8.98
C ASP A 356 14.48 11.78 9.98
N GLU A 357 14.92 10.71 10.65
CA GLU A 357 14.07 9.98 11.61
C GLU A 357 13.64 10.84 12.81
N SER A 358 14.38 11.91 13.14
CA SER A 358 13.99 12.88 14.15
C SER A 358 12.81 13.75 13.70
N VAL A 359 12.57 13.87 12.40
CA VAL A 359 11.42 14.60 11.84
C VAL A 359 10.17 13.74 11.91
N VAL A 360 10.24 12.53 11.36
CA VAL A 360 9.18 11.51 11.43
C VAL A 360 9.82 10.12 11.64
N PRO A 361 9.56 9.46 12.77
CA PRO A 361 10.09 8.12 13.00
C PRO A 361 9.38 7.09 12.12
N THR A 362 10.14 6.10 11.63
CA THR A 362 9.65 5.00 10.77
C THR A 362 9.94 3.61 11.32
N ARG A 363 10.26 3.53 12.63
CA ARG A 363 10.69 2.28 13.29
C ARG A 363 9.63 1.20 13.13
N ASP A 364 10.04 0.02 12.68
CA ASP A 364 9.17 -1.14 12.45
C ASP A 364 7.94 -0.88 11.57
N ASN A 365 8.08 0.02 10.57
CA ASN A 365 7.00 0.48 9.69
C ASN A 365 5.88 1.25 10.43
N HIS A 366 6.13 1.72 11.66
CA HIS A 366 5.21 2.59 12.38
C HIS A 366 5.52 4.05 12.08
N VAL A 367 4.49 4.82 11.69
CA VAL A 367 4.58 6.25 11.38
C VAL A 367 3.43 6.98 12.07
N PRO A 368 3.67 7.78 13.12
CA PRO A 368 2.62 8.36 13.96
C PRO A 368 1.99 9.60 13.28
N LEU A 369 1.07 9.35 12.36
CA LEU A 369 0.39 10.41 11.59
C LEU A 369 -1.07 10.53 11.97
N TYR A 370 -1.53 11.76 12.21
CA TYR A 370 -2.94 12.03 12.42
C TYR A 370 -3.73 11.70 11.16
N ARG A 371 -4.67 10.77 11.32
CA ARG A 371 -5.45 10.16 10.24
C ARG A 371 -4.59 9.60 9.10
N ARG A 372 -3.34 9.18 9.35
CA ARG A 372 -2.39 8.72 8.31
C ARG A 372 -2.03 9.78 7.26
N VAL A 373 -2.19 11.06 7.58
CA VAL A 373 -1.91 12.18 6.66
C VAL A 373 -0.99 13.23 7.29
N VAL A 374 -1.28 13.68 8.51
CA VAL A 374 -0.66 14.89 9.08
C VAL A 374 0.37 14.51 10.14
N ALA A 375 1.57 15.08 10.06
CA ALA A 375 2.57 14.96 11.12
C ALA A 375 2.27 15.96 12.26
N PRO A 376 1.86 15.51 13.47
CA PRO A 376 1.30 16.41 14.49
C PRO A 376 2.21 17.55 14.96
N ASP A 377 3.51 17.27 15.03
CA ASP A 377 4.52 18.19 15.56
C ASP A 377 5.31 18.90 14.45
N ARG A 378 4.91 18.70 13.18
CA ARG A 378 5.61 19.20 11.99
C ARG A 378 4.62 19.91 11.06
N PRO A 379 4.23 21.16 11.37
CA PRO A 379 3.29 21.93 10.56
C PRO A 379 3.70 21.98 9.08
N GLY A 380 2.75 21.80 8.19
CA GLY A 380 2.99 21.81 6.74
C GLY A 380 3.56 20.50 6.18
N LEU A 381 3.81 19.46 6.99
CA LEU A 381 4.22 18.14 6.50
C LEU A 381 3.02 17.17 6.42
N PHE A 382 2.74 16.71 5.20
CA PHE A 382 1.64 15.82 4.89
C PHE A 382 2.12 14.57 4.16
N PHE A 383 1.36 13.48 4.26
CA PHE A 383 1.60 12.20 3.59
C PHE A 383 0.34 11.76 2.85
N VAL A 384 0.49 11.27 1.62
CA VAL A 384 -0.63 10.79 0.78
C VAL A 384 -0.35 9.36 0.33
N GLY A 385 -1.34 8.49 0.50
CA GLY A 385 -1.26 7.08 0.15
C GLY A 385 -0.44 6.22 1.12
N LEU A 386 -0.06 6.74 2.29
CA LEU A 386 0.55 5.96 3.37
C LEU A 386 -0.51 5.17 4.16
N VAL A 387 -1.29 4.36 3.43
CA VAL A 387 -2.41 3.57 3.95
C VAL A 387 -2.45 2.22 3.26
N GLN A 388 -2.89 1.18 3.97
CA GLN A 388 -3.21 -0.13 3.38
C GLN A 388 -4.67 -0.49 3.64
N PRO A 389 -5.58 -0.15 2.71
CA PRO A 389 -6.98 -0.49 2.84
C PRO A 389 -7.24 -1.96 2.53
N ILE A 390 -8.32 -2.50 3.11
CA ILE A 390 -9.07 -3.59 2.46
C ILE A 390 -9.93 -2.91 1.39
N GLY A 391 -9.34 -2.67 0.21
CA GLY A 391 -9.93 -1.86 -0.88
C GLY A 391 -8.86 -1.21 -1.76
N ALA A 392 -9.19 -0.10 -2.41
CA ALA A 392 -8.27 0.63 -3.28
C ALA A 392 -7.59 1.83 -2.58
N VAL A 393 -6.34 2.13 -2.96
CA VAL A 393 -5.60 3.30 -2.44
C VAL A 393 -5.99 4.59 -3.15
N MET A 394 -6.26 4.55 -4.46
CA MET A 394 -6.44 5.74 -5.31
C MET A 394 -7.58 6.65 -4.84
N PRO A 395 -8.80 6.14 -4.52
CA PRO A 395 -9.86 7.00 -3.99
C PRO A 395 -9.53 7.55 -2.59
N LEU A 396 -8.72 6.83 -1.81
CA LEU A 396 -8.27 7.32 -0.51
C LEU A 396 -7.23 8.43 -0.67
N ALA A 397 -6.28 8.27 -1.59
CA ALA A 397 -5.28 9.28 -1.90
C ALA A 397 -5.95 10.57 -2.41
N GLU A 398 -6.95 10.47 -3.29
CA GLU A 398 -7.78 11.60 -3.71
C GLU A 398 -8.48 12.28 -2.52
N ALA A 399 -9.13 11.52 -1.65
CA ALA A 399 -9.77 12.09 -0.46
C ALA A 399 -8.78 12.74 0.52
N GLN A 400 -7.57 12.16 0.68
CA GLN A 400 -6.50 12.74 1.49
C GLN A 400 -6.02 14.06 0.88
N SER A 401 -5.78 14.08 -0.43
CA SER A 401 -5.35 15.27 -1.18
C SER A 401 -6.37 16.41 -1.13
N GLN A 402 -7.65 16.11 -1.28
CA GLN A 402 -8.73 17.09 -1.12
C GLN A 402 -8.79 17.67 0.30
N TRP A 403 -8.53 16.84 1.33
CA TRP A 403 -8.48 17.32 2.70
C TRP A 403 -7.26 18.20 2.97
N ILE A 404 -6.08 17.83 2.44
CA ILE A 404 -4.88 18.66 2.50
C ILE A 404 -5.12 20.02 1.83
N ALA A 405 -5.72 20.04 0.65
CA ALA A 405 -6.05 21.30 -0.04
C ALA A 405 -7.00 22.18 0.79
N ALA A 406 -8.01 21.59 1.43
CA ALA A 406 -8.93 22.31 2.32
C ALA A 406 -8.24 22.84 3.59
N LEU A 407 -7.22 22.14 4.11
CA LEU A 407 -6.38 22.64 5.21
C LEU A 407 -5.51 23.82 4.76
N LEU A 408 -4.92 23.74 3.57
CA LEU A 408 -4.00 24.75 3.03
C LEU A 408 -4.69 26.04 2.56
N THR A 409 -5.99 25.97 2.26
CA THR A 409 -6.86 27.12 1.96
C THR A 409 -7.54 27.69 3.21
N GLY A 410 -7.47 26.99 4.35
CA GLY A 410 -8.12 27.40 5.59
C GLY A 410 -9.63 27.12 5.65
N GLU A 411 -10.17 26.33 4.72
CA GLU A 411 -11.57 25.86 4.75
C GLU A 411 -11.86 24.94 5.95
N THR A 412 -10.83 24.23 6.43
CA THR A 412 -10.85 23.40 7.64
C THR A 412 -9.59 23.67 8.47
N ALA A 413 -9.62 23.30 9.76
CA ALA A 413 -8.48 23.42 10.65
C ALA A 413 -8.13 22.07 11.32
N LEU A 414 -6.86 21.91 11.69
CA LEU A 414 -6.41 20.79 12.49
C LEU A 414 -6.74 21.00 13.97
N PRO A 415 -7.02 19.92 14.72
CA PRO A 415 -7.04 20.00 16.17
C PRO A 415 -5.64 20.25 16.73
N SER A 416 -5.55 20.57 18.02
CA SER A 416 -4.26 20.76 18.69
C SER A 416 -3.34 19.53 18.55
N PRO A 417 -2.01 19.68 18.56
CA PRO A 417 -1.08 18.55 18.52
C PRO A 417 -1.37 17.47 19.58
N GLY A 418 -1.70 17.88 20.80
CA GLY A 418 -2.09 16.94 21.86
C GLY A 418 -3.38 16.16 21.56
N ALA A 419 -4.34 16.77 20.87
CA ALA A 419 -5.53 16.07 20.39
C ALA A 419 -5.23 15.11 19.23
N MET A 420 -4.34 15.50 18.31
CA MET A 420 -3.85 14.63 17.23
C MET A 420 -3.14 13.39 17.79
N HIS A 421 -2.23 13.56 18.74
CA HIS A 421 -1.54 12.45 19.41
C HIS A 421 -2.48 11.48 20.11
N ARG A 422 -3.51 11.99 20.82
CA ARG A 422 -4.55 11.14 21.42
C ARG A 422 -5.32 10.35 20.37
N ALA A 423 -5.68 10.99 19.25
CA ALA A 423 -6.38 10.32 18.16
C ALA A 423 -5.54 9.21 17.51
N ILE A 424 -4.23 9.43 17.34
CA ILE A 424 -3.29 8.41 16.86
C ILE A 424 -3.29 7.20 17.81
N GLN A 425 -3.12 7.43 19.11
CA GLN A 425 -3.13 6.37 20.11
C GLN A 425 -4.45 5.58 20.13
N ASP A 426 -5.58 6.27 20.04
CA ASP A 426 -6.91 5.65 20.01
C ASP A 426 -7.10 4.76 18.76
N GLU A 427 -6.65 5.25 17.59
CA GLU A 427 -6.71 4.51 16.33
C GLU A 427 -5.79 3.28 16.34
N GLU A 428 -4.57 3.42 16.86
CA GLU A 428 -3.62 2.32 16.98
C GLU A 428 -4.13 1.25 17.94
N ALA A 429 -4.67 1.65 19.09
CA ALA A 429 -5.30 0.72 20.02
C ALA A 429 -6.51 0.01 19.40
N ALA A 430 -7.28 0.69 18.55
CA ALA A 430 -8.38 0.06 17.80
C ALA A 430 -7.86 -0.93 16.75
N MET A 431 -6.83 -0.55 16.00
CA MET A 431 -6.20 -1.39 14.99
C MET A 431 -5.57 -2.64 15.60
N ALA A 432 -4.86 -2.52 16.72
CA ALA A 432 -4.25 -3.64 17.43
C ALA A 432 -5.27 -4.66 17.98
N ARG A 433 -6.51 -4.22 18.27
CA ARG A 433 -7.62 -5.13 18.62
C ARG A 433 -8.20 -5.86 17.39
N GLN A 434 -8.02 -5.31 16.20
CA GLN A 434 -8.64 -5.81 14.97
C GLN A 434 -7.70 -6.66 14.13
N TYR A 435 -6.42 -6.29 14.04
CA TYR A 435 -5.42 -6.89 13.17
C TYR A 435 -4.34 -7.65 13.95
N VAL A 436 -3.81 -8.72 13.36
CA VAL A 436 -2.68 -9.47 13.93
C VAL A 436 -1.45 -8.58 14.02
N ALA A 437 -0.81 -8.51 15.19
CA ALA A 437 0.44 -7.78 15.37
C ALA A 437 1.53 -8.29 14.42
N SER A 438 1.95 -7.43 13.50
CA SER A 438 2.97 -7.71 12.48
C SER A 438 3.49 -6.39 11.92
N LYS A 439 4.76 -6.33 11.51
CA LYS A 439 5.33 -5.18 10.78
C LYS A 439 4.69 -4.92 9.41
N ARG A 440 3.78 -5.80 8.96
CA ARG A 440 2.91 -5.57 7.78
C ARG A 440 1.61 -4.86 8.15
N HIS A 441 1.23 -4.86 9.43
CA HIS A 441 -0.06 -4.37 9.90
C HIS A 441 0.05 -3.09 10.74
N THR A 442 0.64 -2.04 10.16
CA THR A 442 0.87 -0.74 10.83
C THR A 442 0.06 0.42 10.26
N ILE A 443 -0.53 0.27 9.06
CA ILE A 443 -1.18 1.37 8.32
C ILE A 443 -2.57 0.98 7.78
N GLN A 444 -3.22 0.00 8.39
CA GLN A 444 -4.51 -0.55 7.95
C GLN A 444 -5.65 0.44 8.16
N VAL A 445 -6.55 0.46 7.18
CA VAL A 445 -7.83 1.18 7.26
C VAL A 445 -8.96 0.35 6.64
N ASP A 446 -10.17 0.54 7.15
CA ASP A 446 -11.38 0.12 6.43
C ASP A 446 -11.71 1.19 5.38
N PHE A 447 -11.86 0.77 4.11
CA PHE A 447 -11.97 1.67 2.97
C PHE A 447 -13.15 2.66 3.11
N HIS A 448 -14.34 2.17 3.43
CA HIS A 448 -15.54 3.01 3.49
C HIS A 448 -15.58 3.87 4.76
N ASP A 449 -15.17 3.32 5.91
CA ASP A 449 -15.10 4.10 7.14
C ASP A 449 -14.08 5.23 7.04
N TYR A 450 -12.93 4.98 6.41
CA TYR A 450 -11.89 5.98 6.24
C TYR A 450 -12.29 7.09 5.27
N LEU A 451 -12.97 6.77 4.15
CA LEU A 451 -13.56 7.81 3.29
C LEU A 451 -14.58 8.69 4.03
N ARG A 452 -15.45 8.07 4.84
CA ARG A 452 -16.41 8.81 5.68
C ARG A 452 -15.71 9.68 6.71
N LEU A 453 -14.61 9.21 7.28
CA LEU A 453 -13.79 9.94 8.23
C LEU A 453 -13.18 11.18 7.58
N LEU A 454 -12.47 11.04 6.45
CA LEU A 454 -11.87 12.17 5.74
C LEU A 454 -12.92 13.18 5.25
N ALA A 455 -14.06 12.70 4.74
CA ALA A 455 -15.16 13.57 4.36
C ALA A 455 -15.75 14.35 5.56
N ARG A 456 -15.68 13.79 6.77
CA ARG A 456 -16.07 14.48 7.99
C ARG A 456 -15.02 15.52 8.39
N GLU A 457 -13.74 15.16 8.41
CA GLU A 457 -12.65 16.08 8.75
C GLU A 457 -12.68 17.31 7.82
N ARG A 458 -12.86 17.11 6.51
CA ARG A 458 -13.00 18.20 5.53
C ARG A 458 -14.20 19.12 5.78
N ARG A 459 -15.27 18.64 6.43
CA ARG A 459 -16.47 19.43 6.74
C ARG A 459 -16.39 20.16 8.09
N LEU A 460 -15.40 19.84 8.93
CA LEU A 460 -15.19 20.55 10.18
C LEU A 460 -14.61 21.92 9.85
N GLY A 461 -15.46 22.95 9.82
CA GLY A 461 -15.00 24.32 9.65
C GLY A 461 -14.00 24.72 10.75
N PRO A 462 -13.27 25.84 10.59
CA PRO A 462 -12.15 26.21 11.48
C PRO A 462 -12.52 26.32 12.96
N ALA A 463 -13.80 26.64 13.25
CA ALA A 463 -14.34 26.76 14.61
C ALA A 463 -14.62 25.41 15.31
N ALA A 464 -14.55 24.28 14.60
CA ALA A 464 -14.88 22.95 15.10
C ALA A 464 -13.64 22.07 15.34
N ALA A 465 -12.44 22.65 15.43
CA ALA A 465 -11.14 22.00 15.57
C ALA A 465 -10.94 21.16 16.85
N GLU A 466 -12.00 20.76 17.54
CA GLU A 466 -11.92 19.66 18.50
C GLU A 466 -12.00 18.34 17.73
N PRO A 467 -11.12 17.37 18.02
CA PRO A 467 -11.02 16.14 17.24
C PRO A 467 -12.38 15.45 17.17
N ALA A 468 -12.79 15.06 15.96
CA ALA A 468 -13.84 14.09 15.80
C ALA A 468 -13.43 12.82 16.57
N GLY A 469 -14.07 12.55 17.72
CA GLY A 469 -13.84 11.32 18.45
C GLY A 469 -14.06 10.09 17.56
N PRO A 470 -13.53 8.91 17.94
CA PRO A 470 -13.86 7.66 17.25
C PRO A 470 -15.38 7.54 17.10
N LEU A 471 -15.88 6.81 16.09
CA LEU A 471 -17.31 6.54 15.90
C LEU A 471 -17.92 5.85 17.15
N ARG A 472 -18.13 6.59 18.24
CA ARG A 472 -18.81 6.18 19.46
C ARG A 472 -20.29 6.38 19.20
N ARG A 473 -20.94 5.43 18.53
CA ARG A 473 -22.40 5.32 18.62
C ARG A 473 -22.77 4.62 19.92
N VAL A 474 -22.74 5.39 21.01
CA VAL A 474 -23.30 4.97 22.29
C VAL A 474 -24.57 5.81 22.55
N GLN A 475 -25.70 5.12 22.67
CA GLN A 475 -26.85 5.47 23.52
C GLN A 475 -27.87 6.54 23.11
N ARG A 476 -27.97 7.01 21.86
CA ARG A 476 -29.16 7.82 21.45
C ARG A 476 -30.42 7.02 21.09
N VAL A 477 -30.31 5.71 20.86
CA VAL A 477 -31.48 4.84 20.60
C VAL A 477 -32.08 4.28 21.91
N ALA A 478 -31.26 4.04 22.93
CA ALA A 478 -31.74 3.51 24.22
C ALA A 478 -32.60 4.53 25.03
N ARG A 479 -32.41 5.84 24.81
CA ARG A 479 -33.25 6.88 25.45
C ARG A 479 -34.57 7.14 24.72
N ARG A 480 -34.68 6.83 23.42
CA ARG A 480 -35.94 6.96 22.65
C ARG A 480 -36.86 5.74 22.78
N VAL A 481 -36.34 4.56 23.12
CA VAL A 481 -37.18 3.39 23.41
C VAL A 481 -37.76 3.45 24.83
N ARG A 482 -37.04 3.98 25.83
CA ARG A 482 -37.56 4.18 27.20
C ARG A 482 -38.58 5.31 27.36
N THR A 483 -38.72 6.19 26.38
CA THR A 483 -39.76 7.26 26.38
C THR A 483 -40.98 6.89 25.53
N LEU A 484 -40.93 5.79 24.77
CA LEU A 484 -42.04 5.31 23.94
C LEU A 484 -42.75 4.07 24.51
N THR A 485 -42.18 3.39 25.49
CA THR A 485 -42.87 2.35 26.28
C THR A 485 -43.30 2.94 27.62
N GLY A 486 -44.36 3.74 27.61
CA GLY A 486 -45.11 4.04 28.82
C GLY A 486 -45.81 2.77 29.32
N ALA A 487 -45.27 2.15 30.36
CA ALA A 487 -45.92 1.23 31.30
C ALA A 487 -44.97 1.13 32.50
N GLY A 488 -45.30 1.50 33.74
CA GLY A 488 -46.60 1.49 34.40
C GLY A 488 -46.72 0.21 35.22
N ALA A 489 -46.52 0.35 36.54
CA ALA A 489 -46.50 -0.65 37.62
C ALA A 489 -45.17 -1.40 37.83
#